data_AF-A0A5N4CV16-F1
#
_entry.id   AF-A0A5N4CV16-F1
#
_cell.length_a   1.000
_cell.length_b   1.000
_cell.length_c   1.000
_cell.angle_alpha   90.00
_cell.angle_beta   90.00
_cell.angle_gamma   90.00
#
_symmetry.space_group_name_H-M   'P 1'
#
loop_
_entity.id
_entity.type
_entity.pdbx_description
1 polymer ?
#
loop_
_entity_poly.entity_id
_entity_poly.type
_entity_poly.pdbx_seq_one_letter_code
_entity_poly.pdbx_strand_id
1 'polypeptide(L)'
;MKSYSLAILLVMFASGFLMSWAVEGASKEKAKRGDCPFRRPAMCLVYEPPQCQSDWQCPKKQKCCPDYCGIKCLDPVGTSEP
;
A
#
# COMPACT_ATOMS: atom_id res chain seq x y z
N MET A 1 2.50 -31.06 38.88
CA MET A 1 2.07 -29.69 38.51
C MET A 1 3.19 -28.85 37.89
N LYS A 2 4.44 -28.84 38.41
CA LYS A 2 5.56 -28.08 37.81
C LYS A 2 6.02 -28.58 36.42
N SER A 3 6.12 -29.90 36.23
CA SER A 3 6.58 -30.51 34.96
C SER A 3 5.60 -30.30 33.80
N TYR A 4 4.29 -30.39 34.08
CA TYR A 4 3.23 -30.15 33.09
C TYR A 4 3.18 -28.68 32.66
N SER A 5 3.38 -27.76 33.60
CA SER A 5 3.41 -26.33 33.30
C SER A 5 4.64 -25.93 32.46
N LEU A 6 5.79 -26.58 32.67
CA LEU A 6 6.98 -26.40 31.85
C LEU A 6 6.79 -27.00 30.44
N ALA A 7 6.13 -28.16 30.34
CA ALA A 7 5.81 -28.77 29.06
C ALA A 7 4.86 -27.89 28.23
N ILE A 8 3.84 -27.29 28.85
CA ILE A 8 2.92 -26.36 28.18
C ILE A 8 3.64 -25.11 27.67
N LEU A 9 4.54 -24.53 28.49
CA LEU A 9 5.34 -23.36 28.08
C LEU A 9 6.24 -23.64 26.88
N LEU A 10 6.84 -24.84 26.81
CA LEU A 10 7.69 -25.24 25.68
C LEU A 10 6.89 -25.45 24.38
N VAL A 11 5.67 -26.00 24.47
CA VAL A 11 4.78 -26.19 23.32
C VAL A 11 4.31 -24.84 22.75
N MET A 12 4.00 -23.87 23.61
CA MET A 12 3.59 -22.53 23.20
C MET A 12 4.71 -21.71 22.52
N PHE A 13 5.96 -21.90 22.95
CA PHE A 13 7.13 -21.31 22.30
C PHE A 13 7.40 -21.90 20.91
N ALA A 14 7.13 -23.19 20.71
CA ALA A 14 7.25 -23.85 19.40
C ALA A 14 6.13 -23.44 18.43
N SER A 15 4.91 -23.15 18.92
CA SER A 15 3.79 -22.71 18.08
C SER A 15 3.81 -21.20 17.77
N GLY A 16 4.43 -20.38 18.61
CA GLY A 16 4.44 -18.91 18.47
C GLY A 16 5.34 -18.37 17.36
N PHE A 17 6.26 -19.17 16.82
CA PHE A 17 7.20 -18.74 15.77
C PHE A 17 6.70 -18.93 14.33
N LEU A 18 5.59 -19.64 14.10
CA LEU A 18 5.09 -19.90 12.74
C LEU A 18 4.12 -18.83 12.18
N MET A 19 3.77 -17.78 12.95
CA MET A 19 2.81 -16.76 12.50
C MET A 19 3.42 -15.35 12.34
N SER A 20 4.73 -15.22 12.11
CA SER A 20 5.34 -13.89 11.92
C SER A 20 5.98 -13.64 10.56
N TRP A 21 5.81 -14.51 9.56
CA TRP A 21 6.51 -14.35 8.28
C TRP A 21 5.63 -14.32 7.03
N ALA A 22 4.31 -14.22 7.14
CA ALA A 22 3.55 -13.65 6.02
C ALA A 22 3.38 -12.14 6.26
N VAL A 23 4.48 -11.40 6.36
CA VAL A 23 4.42 -10.01 5.87
C VAL A 23 4.43 -10.19 4.37
N GLU A 24 3.21 -10.29 3.82
CA GLU A 24 2.92 -10.20 2.39
C GLU A 24 3.96 -9.26 1.78
N GLY A 25 4.79 -9.81 0.91
CA GLY A 25 5.69 -9.01 0.10
C GLY A 25 4.84 -7.96 -0.58
N ALA A 26 4.90 -6.73 -0.09
CA ALA A 26 4.42 -5.58 -0.81
C ALA A 26 5.25 -5.56 -2.09
N SER A 27 4.69 -6.15 -3.15
CA SER A 27 5.24 -6.11 -4.49
C SER A 27 5.52 -4.64 -4.74
N LYS A 28 6.80 -4.24 -4.66
CA LYS A 28 7.24 -2.90 -5.04
C LYS A 28 7.16 -2.87 -6.56
N GLU A 29 5.95 -2.84 -7.07
CA GLU A 29 5.69 -2.59 -8.47
C GLU A 29 6.34 -1.25 -8.78
N LYS A 30 7.27 -1.25 -9.74
CA LYS A 30 8.03 -0.05 -10.08
C LYS A 30 7.02 1.05 -10.46
N ALA A 31 6.98 2.15 -9.74
CA ALA A 31 6.09 3.26 -10.08
C ALA A 31 6.37 3.77 -11.50
N LYS A 32 5.35 4.27 -12.19
CA LYS A 32 5.53 4.92 -13.49
C LYS A 32 6.34 6.21 -13.31
N ARG A 33 7.05 6.61 -14.37
CA ARG A 33 7.89 7.83 -14.38
C ARG A 33 7.08 9.10 -14.15
N GLY A 34 7.76 10.11 -13.63
CA GLY A 34 7.18 11.40 -13.26
C GLY A 34 6.47 11.35 -11.91
N ASP A 35 6.01 12.52 -11.47
CA ASP A 35 5.41 12.72 -10.16
C ASP A 35 3.92 13.02 -10.26
N CYS A 36 3.20 12.80 -9.16
CA CYS A 36 1.81 13.22 -9.07
C CYS A 36 1.72 14.75 -9.08
N PRO A 37 0.74 15.35 -9.77
CA PRO A 37 0.53 16.79 -9.72
C PRO A 37 0.21 17.22 -8.28
N PHE A 38 0.79 18.34 -7.84
CA PHE A 38 0.49 18.89 -6.52
C PHE A 38 -0.97 19.37 -6.47
N ARG A 39 -1.72 18.88 -5.49
CA ARG A 39 -3.09 19.33 -5.18
C ARG A 39 -3.10 19.98 -3.80
N ARG A 40 -3.75 21.13 -3.70
CA ARG A 40 -3.98 21.75 -2.39
C ARG A 40 -4.97 20.90 -1.60
N PRO A 41 -4.78 20.75 -0.28
CA PRO A 41 -5.76 20.10 0.58
C PRO A 41 -7.15 20.73 0.39
N ALA A 42 -8.16 19.90 0.21
CA ALA A 42 -9.56 20.32 0.16
C ALA A 42 -10.31 19.79 1.38
N MET A 43 -11.30 20.55 1.85
CA MET A 43 -12.28 20.03 2.79
C MET A 43 -13.36 19.28 2.00
N CYS A 44 -13.36 17.96 2.11
CA CYS A 44 -14.31 17.10 1.41
C CYS A 44 -15.45 16.72 2.35
N LEU A 45 -16.69 17.02 1.96
CA LEU A 45 -17.87 16.51 2.67
C LEU A 45 -18.01 15.00 2.49
N VAL A 46 -17.62 14.50 1.31
CA VAL A 46 -17.62 13.08 0.94
C VAL A 46 -16.36 12.79 0.11
N TYR A 47 -15.71 11.68 0.40
CA TYR A 47 -14.61 11.15 -0.42
C TYR A 47 -15.16 10.25 -1.53
N GLU A 48 -14.66 10.44 -2.74
CA GLU A 48 -14.95 9.56 -3.88
C GLU A 48 -14.24 8.20 -3.69
N PRO A 49 -14.86 7.09 -4.12
CA PRO A 49 -14.18 5.80 -4.19
C PRO A 49 -12.90 5.88 -5.02
N PRO A 50 -11.82 5.18 -4.62
CA PRO A 50 -10.56 5.22 -5.34
C PRO A 50 -10.70 4.59 -6.73
N GLN A 51 -10.21 5.27 -7.76
CA GLN A 51 -10.19 4.74 -9.14
C GLN A 51 -9.09 3.70 -9.36
N CYS A 52 -8.05 3.75 -8.53
CA CYS A 52 -6.86 2.91 -8.64
C CYS A 52 -6.20 2.73 -7.26
N GLN A 53 -5.34 1.73 -7.17
CA GLN A 53 -4.46 1.42 -6.04
C GLN A 53 -2.98 1.47 -6.44
N SER A 54 -2.68 1.28 -7.73
CA SER A 54 -1.32 1.38 -8.28
C SER A 54 -1.31 2.09 -9.64
N ASP A 55 -0.16 2.64 -10.00
CA ASP A 55 0.05 3.30 -11.31
C ASP A 55 -0.32 2.39 -12.49
N TRP A 56 -0.16 1.07 -12.35
CA TRP A 56 -0.34 0.10 -13.43
C TRP A 56 -1.80 -0.21 -13.74
N GLN A 57 -2.72 0.16 -12.85
CA GLN A 57 -4.15 0.14 -13.14
C GLN A 57 -4.58 1.36 -13.98
N CYS A 58 -3.77 2.43 -13.99
CA CYS A 58 -4.06 3.62 -14.78
C CYS A 58 -3.64 3.45 -16.25
N PRO A 59 -4.40 4.01 -17.20
CA PRO A 59 -4.08 3.87 -18.61
C PRO A 59 -2.82 4.67 -18.98
N LYS A 60 -2.12 4.23 -20.04
CA LYS A 60 -0.97 4.96 -20.62
C LYS A 60 0.11 5.30 -19.57
N LYS A 61 0.58 6.54 -19.56
CA LYS A 61 1.60 7.09 -18.64
C LYS A 61 0.99 7.63 -17.34
N GLN A 62 -0.33 7.57 -17.14
CA GLN A 62 -0.99 8.12 -15.96
C GLN A 62 -0.60 7.38 -14.69
N LYS A 63 -0.50 8.14 -13.60
CA LYS A 63 -0.16 7.67 -12.26
C LYS A 63 -1.39 7.65 -11.36
N CYS A 64 -1.38 6.77 -10.37
CA CYS A 64 -2.40 6.69 -9.35
C CYS A 64 -2.09 7.68 -8.23
N CYS A 65 -2.83 8.79 -8.20
CA CYS A 65 -2.47 9.96 -7.41
C CYS A 65 -3.60 10.40 -6.49
N PRO A 66 -3.27 10.96 -5.31
CA PRO A 66 -4.25 11.70 -4.52
C PRO A 66 -4.70 12.94 -5.30
N ASP A 67 -6.01 13.11 -5.39
CA ASP A 67 -6.69 14.31 -5.89
C ASP A 67 -7.43 14.99 -4.73
N TYR A 68 -8.16 16.07 -4.99
CA TYR A 68 -8.82 16.86 -3.93
C TYR A 68 -9.64 16.02 -2.94
N CYS A 69 -10.52 15.15 -3.44
CA CYS A 69 -11.44 14.34 -2.63
C CYS A 69 -11.45 12.86 -3.04
N GLY A 70 -10.29 12.31 -3.41
CA GLY A 70 -10.20 10.91 -3.82
C GLY A 70 -8.84 10.54 -4.38
N ILE A 71 -8.75 9.32 -4.90
CA ILE A 71 -7.56 8.81 -5.60
C ILE A 71 -7.94 8.57 -7.06
N LYS A 72 -7.21 9.20 -7.98
CA LYS A 72 -7.53 9.22 -9.42
C LYS A 72 -6.31 8.93 -10.28
N CYS A 73 -6.57 8.50 -11.52
CA CYS A 73 -5.54 8.41 -12.54
C CYS A 73 -5.27 9.80 -13.13
N LEU A 74 -4.09 10.35 -12.89
CA LEU A 74 -3.70 11.70 -13.33
C LEU A 74 -2.45 11.63 -14.22
N ASP A 75 -2.34 12.58 -15.16
CA ASP A 75 -1.13 12.72 -15.95
C ASP A 75 0.03 13.18 -15.05
N PRO A 76 1.22 12.56 -15.18
CA PRO A 76 2.37 12.89 -14.36
C PRO A 76 2.97 14.26 -14.73
N VAL A 77 3.58 14.91 -13.75
CA VAL A 77 4.44 16.08 -13.96
C VAL A 77 5.91 15.68 -13.97
N GLY A 78 6.78 16.49 -14.57
CA GLY A 78 8.22 16.21 -14.60
C GLY A 78 8.64 15.06 -15.51
N THR A 79 7.73 14.51 -16.32
CA THR A 79 8.12 13.68 -17.46
C THR A 79 8.66 14.60 -18.55
N SER A 80 9.92 15.04 -18.44
CA SER A 80 10.65 15.46 -19.63
C SER A 80 10.60 14.29 -20.59
N GLU A 81 9.79 14.39 -21.64
CA GLU A 81 9.87 13.46 -22.76
C GLU A 81 11.29 13.55 -23.31
N PRO A 82 11.98 12.42 -23.56
CA PRO A 82 13.10 12.43 -24.48
C PRO A 82 12.63 12.76 -25.90
#